data_AF-A0A958DGA3-F1
#
_entry.id   AF-A0A958DGA3-F1
#
_cell.length_a   1.000
_cell.length_b   1.000
_cell.length_c   1.000
_cell.angle_alpha   90.00
_cell.angle_beta   90.00
_cell.angle_gamma   90.00
#
_symmetry.space_group_name_H-M   'P 1'
#
loop_
_entity.id
_entity.type
_entity.pdbx_description
1 polymer ?
#
loop_
_entity_poly.entity_id
_entity_poly.type
_entity_poly.pdbx_seq_one_letter_code
_entity_poly.pdbx_strand_id
1 'polypeptide(L)'
;AKSMFDSSRAQIQSQFDQRQEQAIAQAIDKKLELENQKYVELHFERGKVFLDKNQFTDAMIQFNLALERSPDDPIILEAINTTQRRLNAEVSKLVSDARQEFQRGNFTDALRIVGEAMVLTPDVNELQGELQTLERRIKLQQYIIDGLALLELGEYEKALGVFEKALELDPTSQTIKEYYNKAKLNVDTKRERMSPDDERQHLVATEHFLAGRYEKALEIWKQLADKYPTNKKVQDAIKTTEDRIRRTK
;
A
#
# COMPACT_ATOMS: atom_id res chain seq x y z
N ALA A 1 32.88 20.44 -80.95
CA ALA A 1 31.92 19.36 -81.23
C ALA A 1 31.96 18.26 -80.17
N LYS A 2 33.11 17.62 -79.89
CA LYS A 2 33.24 16.51 -78.92
C LYS A 2 32.79 16.87 -77.49
N SER A 3 33.23 18.01 -76.93
CA SER A 3 32.85 18.41 -75.56
C SER A 3 31.38 18.82 -75.37
N MET A 4 30.70 19.29 -76.43
CA MET A 4 29.26 19.57 -76.37
C MET A 4 28.43 18.28 -76.36
N PHE A 5 28.87 17.26 -77.10
CA PHE A 5 28.27 15.93 -77.05
C PHE A 5 28.49 15.25 -75.70
N ASP A 6 29.69 15.38 -75.11
CA ASP A 6 30.00 14.82 -73.80
C ASP A 6 29.20 15.50 -72.67
N SER A 7 29.00 16.82 -72.74
CA SER A 7 28.16 17.58 -71.80
C SER A 7 26.68 17.20 -71.89
N SER A 8 26.14 17.06 -73.11
CA SER A 8 24.74 16.66 -73.31
C SER A 8 24.49 15.22 -72.87
N ARG A 9 25.45 14.32 -73.08
CA ARG A 9 25.40 12.93 -72.59
C ARG A 9 25.45 12.86 -71.06
N ALA A 10 26.29 13.69 -70.41
CA ALA A 10 26.35 13.79 -68.96
C ALA A 10 25.05 14.34 -68.34
N GLN A 11 24.41 15.33 -68.99
CA GLN A 11 23.10 15.84 -68.57
C GLN A 11 21.98 14.78 -68.69
N ILE A 12 21.97 14.01 -69.78
CA ILE A 12 20.99 12.92 -69.96
C ILE A 12 21.20 11.83 -68.91
N GLN A 13 22.46 11.44 -68.64
CA GLN A 13 22.77 10.46 -67.61
C GLN A 13 22.34 10.96 -66.22
N SER A 14 22.66 12.20 -65.88
CA SER A 14 22.26 12.82 -64.60
C SER A 14 20.73 12.88 -64.44
N GLN A 15 19.98 13.24 -65.50
CA GLN A 15 18.51 13.22 -65.46
C GLN A 15 17.94 11.81 -65.34
N PHE A 16 18.58 10.82 -65.96
CA PHE A 16 18.20 9.42 -65.85
C PHE A 16 18.40 8.91 -64.41
N ASP A 17 19.58 9.16 -63.84
CA ASP A 17 19.92 8.76 -62.47
C ASP A 17 18.96 9.41 -61.45
N GLN A 18 18.67 10.71 -61.61
CA GLN A 18 17.74 11.44 -60.75
C GLN A 18 16.30 10.90 -60.84
N ARG A 19 15.83 10.52 -62.03
CA ARG A 19 14.53 9.87 -62.21
C ARG A 19 14.49 8.48 -61.58
N GLN A 20 15.59 7.73 -61.67
CA GLN A 20 15.71 6.41 -61.08
C GLN A 20 15.70 6.49 -59.55
N GLU A 21 16.44 7.44 -58.96
CA GLU A 21 16.42 7.72 -57.51
C GLU A 21 15.01 8.10 -57.02
N GLN A 22 14.32 9.00 -57.73
CA GLN A 22 12.95 9.37 -57.40
C GLN A 22 11.97 8.18 -57.47
N ALA A 23 12.09 7.33 -58.49
CA ALA A 23 11.26 6.14 -58.63
C ALA A 23 11.50 5.14 -57.49
N ILE A 24 12.76 4.96 -57.07
CA ILE A 24 13.12 4.10 -55.93
C ILE A 24 12.56 4.68 -54.63
N ALA A 25 12.71 5.99 -54.39
CA ALA A 25 12.18 6.66 -53.20
C ALA A 25 10.65 6.50 -53.11
N GLN A 26 9.92 6.77 -54.20
CA GLN A 26 8.47 6.57 -54.25
C GLN A 26 8.05 5.12 -54.00
N ALA A 27 8.81 4.15 -54.52
CA ALA A 27 8.51 2.74 -54.28
C ALA A 27 8.74 2.35 -52.81
N ILE A 28 9.77 2.90 -52.16
CA ILE A 28 10.04 2.72 -50.73
C ILE A 28 8.94 3.37 -49.89
N ASP A 29 8.58 4.62 -50.18
CA ASP A 29 7.54 5.37 -49.46
C ASP A 29 6.19 4.62 -49.54
N LYS A 30 5.78 4.20 -50.73
CA LYS A 30 4.54 3.42 -50.91
C LYS A 30 4.57 2.09 -50.16
N LYS A 31 5.72 1.43 -50.09
CA LYS A 31 5.88 0.19 -49.33
C LYS A 31 5.75 0.46 -47.83
N LEU A 32 6.38 1.53 -47.34
CA LEU A 32 6.30 1.95 -45.95
C LEU A 32 4.88 2.36 -45.55
N GLU A 33 4.16 3.07 -46.41
CA GLU A 33 2.75 3.40 -46.23
C GLU A 33 1.89 2.14 -46.08
N LEU A 34 2.08 1.14 -46.95
CA LEU A 34 1.35 -0.12 -46.87
C LEU A 34 1.68 -0.92 -45.60
N GLU A 35 2.95 -0.93 -45.18
CA GLU A 35 3.38 -1.56 -43.94
C GLU A 35 2.77 -0.87 -42.72
N ASN A 36 2.79 0.47 -42.68
CA ASN A 36 2.15 1.26 -41.64
C ASN A 36 0.64 1.01 -41.60
N GLN A 37 -0.04 1.00 -42.76
CA GLN A 37 -1.48 0.73 -42.85
C GLN A 37 -1.82 -0.65 -42.27
N LYS A 38 -1.08 -1.69 -42.64
CA LYS A 38 -1.30 -3.04 -42.10
C LYS A 38 -1.03 -3.12 -40.60
N TYR A 39 -0.02 -2.39 -40.11
CA TYR A 39 0.31 -2.32 -38.70
C TYR A 39 -0.82 -1.65 -37.90
N VAL A 40 -1.30 -0.50 -38.39
CA VAL A 40 -2.45 0.22 -37.81
C VAL A 40 -3.68 -0.68 -37.77
N GLU A 41 -4.04 -1.30 -38.88
CA GLU A 41 -5.21 -2.18 -38.99
C GLU A 41 -5.11 -3.37 -38.02
N LEU A 42 -3.96 -4.05 -37.96
CA LEU A 42 -3.73 -5.17 -37.06
C LEU A 42 -3.92 -4.79 -35.60
N HIS A 43 -3.31 -3.69 -35.17
CA HIS A 43 -3.38 -3.24 -33.78
C HIS A 43 -4.76 -2.68 -33.44
N PHE A 44 -5.41 -1.97 -34.36
CA PHE A 44 -6.77 -1.49 -34.20
C PHE A 44 -7.77 -2.65 -34.02
N GLU A 45 -7.70 -3.68 -34.87
CA GLU A 45 -8.59 -4.84 -34.76
C GLU A 45 -8.32 -5.66 -33.47
N ARG A 46 -7.06 -5.80 -33.05
CA ARG A 46 -6.75 -6.40 -31.74
C ARG A 46 -7.31 -5.59 -30.57
N GLY A 47 -7.19 -4.26 -30.62
CA GLY A 47 -7.75 -3.37 -29.62
C GLY A 47 -9.26 -3.54 -29.48
N LYS A 48 -9.98 -3.64 -30.60
CA LYS A 48 -11.43 -3.95 -30.61
C LYS A 48 -11.74 -5.27 -29.93
N VAL A 49 -11.01 -6.34 -30.26
CA VAL A 49 -11.20 -7.66 -29.64
C VAL A 49 -10.99 -7.61 -28.12
N PHE A 50 -9.98 -6.88 -27.63
CA PHE A 50 -9.78 -6.72 -26.19
C PHE A 50 -10.88 -5.87 -25.53
N LEU A 51 -11.30 -4.80 -26.21
CA LEU A 51 -12.36 -3.92 -25.73
C LEU A 51 -13.71 -4.66 -25.61
N ASP A 52 -14.02 -5.54 -26.57
CA ASP A 52 -15.21 -6.39 -26.53
C ASP A 52 -15.18 -7.40 -25.37
N LYS A 53 -13.98 -7.80 -24.95
CA LYS A 53 -13.75 -8.66 -23.78
C LYS A 53 -13.65 -7.90 -22.45
N ASN A 54 -13.88 -6.58 -22.44
CA ASN A 54 -13.65 -5.68 -21.29
C ASN A 54 -12.20 -5.68 -20.77
N GLN A 55 -11.24 -6.09 -21.58
CA GLN A 55 -9.82 -6.03 -21.25
C GLN A 55 -9.29 -4.63 -21.60
N PHE A 56 -9.70 -3.63 -20.82
CA PHE A 56 -9.49 -2.22 -21.14
C PHE A 56 -8.01 -1.84 -21.26
N THR A 57 -7.15 -2.33 -20.37
CA THR A 57 -5.71 -2.05 -20.41
C THR A 57 -5.06 -2.60 -21.67
N ASP A 58 -5.38 -3.85 -22.03
CA ASP A 58 -4.88 -4.47 -23.26
C ASP A 58 -5.40 -3.75 -24.51
N ALA A 59 -6.67 -3.33 -24.50
CA ALA A 59 -7.27 -2.56 -25.58
C ALA A 59 -6.55 -1.22 -25.77
N MET A 60 -6.32 -0.48 -24.68
CA MET A 60 -5.56 0.79 -24.70
C MET A 60 -4.15 0.61 -25.26
N ILE A 61 -3.44 -0.45 -24.87
CA ILE A 61 -2.11 -0.76 -25.41
C ILE A 61 -2.17 -0.93 -26.93
N GLN A 62 -3.12 -1.74 -27.43
CA GLN A 62 -3.22 -1.97 -28.87
C GLN A 62 -3.63 -0.71 -29.64
N PHE A 63 -4.57 0.08 -29.13
CA PHE A 63 -4.94 1.34 -29.78
C PHE A 63 -3.81 2.36 -29.79
N ASN A 64 -3.03 2.46 -28.72
CA ASN A 64 -1.85 3.34 -28.68
C ASN A 64 -0.78 2.91 -29.68
N LEU A 65 -0.54 1.60 -29.85
CA LEU A 65 0.36 1.10 -30.89
C LEU A 65 -0.13 1.50 -32.30
N ALA A 66 -1.44 1.41 -32.56
CA ALA A 66 -1.99 1.88 -33.84
C ALA A 66 -1.80 3.41 -34.00
N LEU A 67 -2.04 4.18 -32.93
CA LEU A 67 -1.89 5.64 -32.91
C LEU A 67 -0.45 6.09 -33.18
N GLU A 68 0.57 5.34 -32.74
CA GLU A 68 1.99 5.65 -33.03
C GLU A 68 2.28 5.77 -34.53
N ARG A 69 1.53 5.07 -35.38
CA ARG A 69 1.69 5.09 -36.84
C ARG A 69 0.67 5.97 -37.55
N SER A 70 -0.38 6.41 -36.87
CA SER A 70 -1.39 7.32 -37.39
C SER A 70 -1.93 8.24 -36.28
N PRO A 71 -1.13 9.24 -35.85
CA PRO A 71 -1.42 10.04 -34.64
C PRO A 71 -2.70 10.87 -34.72
N ASP A 72 -3.10 11.25 -35.93
CA ASP A 72 -4.26 12.10 -36.18
C ASP A 72 -5.47 11.31 -36.70
N ASP A 73 -5.46 9.97 -36.64
CA ASP A 73 -6.58 9.15 -37.08
C ASP A 73 -7.78 9.31 -36.12
N PRO A 74 -8.89 9.93 -36.56
CA PRO A 74 -10.04 10.18 -35.68
C PRO A 74 -10.70 8.88 -35.21
N ILE A 75 -10.59 7.78 -35.95
CA ILE A 75 -11.18 6.49 -35.58
C ILE A 75 -10.42 5.87 -34.40
N ILE A 76 -9.08 5.93 -34.43
CA ILE A 76 -8.24 5.43 -33.34
C ILE A 76 -8.43 6.27 -32.09
N LEU A 77 -8.47 7.60 -32.23
CA LEU A 77 -8.71 8.53 -31.13
C LEU A 77 -10.09 8.27 -30.47
N GLU A 78 -11.14 8.06 -31.26
CA GLU A 78 -12.47 7.74 -30.73
C GLU A 78 -12.50 6.37 -30.02
N ALA A 79 -11.75 5.38 -30.52
CA ALA A 79 -11.63 4.08 -29.86
C ALA A 79 -10.93 4.18 -28.50
N ILE A 80 -9.87 4.99 -28.40
CA ILE A 80 -9.18 5.30 -27.15
C ILE A 80 -10.13 6.00 -26.17
N ASN A 81 -10.83 7.05 -26.62
CA ASN A 81 -11.78 7.79 -25.79
C ASN A 81 -12.93 6.90 -25.29
N THR A 82 -13.44 6.01 -26.15
CA THR A 82 -14.48 5.05 -25.79
C THR A 82 -13.99 4.02 -24.78
N THR A 83 -12.76 3.54 -24.96
CA THR A 83 -12.11 2.62 -24.01
C THR A 83 -11.93 3.29 -22.64
N GLN A 84 -11.44 4.53 -22.62
CA GLN A 84 -11.26 5.30 -21.39
C GLN A 84 -12.59 5.55 -20.66
N ARG A 85 -13.66 5.90 -21.39
CA ARG A 85 -15.00 6.08 -20.80
C ARG A 85 -15.53 4.80 -20.15
N ARG A 86 -15.38 3.66 -20.83
CA ARG A 86 -15.82 2.36 -20.30
C ARG A 86 -15.00 1.92 -19.09
N LEU A 87 -13.68 2.12 -19.14
CA LEU A 87 -12.78 1.87 -18.02
C LEU A 87 -13.18 2.71 -16.79
N ASN A 88 -13.35 4.03 -16.97
CA ASN A 88 -13.73 4.93 -15.88
C ASN A 88 -15.09 4.56 -15.29
N ALA A 89 -16.06 4.12 -16.12
CA ALA A 89 -17.36 3.66 -15.65
C ALA A 89 -17.25 2.38 -14.79
N GLU A 90 -16.43 1.41 -15.21
CA GLU A 90 -16.21 0.18 -14.45
C GLU A 90 -15.52 0.46 -13.11
N VAL A 91 -14.48 1.30 -13.11
CA VAL A 91 -13.78 1.70 -11.87
C VAL A 91 -14.73 2.46 -10.94
N SER A 92 -15.54 3.38 -11.47
CA SER A 92 -16.53 4.12 -10.66
C SER A 92 -17.54 3.18 -10.00
N LYS A 93 -17.97 2.13 -10.71
CA LYS A 93 -18.84 1.09 -10.15
C LYS A 93 -18.14 0.34 -9.01
N LEU A 94 -16.91 -0.13 -9.22
CA LEU A 94 -16.13 -0.80 -8.17
C LEU A 94 -15.93 0.10 -6.94
N VAL A 95 -15.65 1.39 -7.13
CA VAL A 95 -15.57 2.36 -6.03
C VAL A 95 -16.89 2.46 -5.27
N SER A 96 -18.03 2.48 -5.96
CA SER A 96 -19.35 2.48 -5.32
C SER A 96 -19.61 1.19 -4.53
N ASP A 97 -19.28 0.04 -5.11
CA ASP A 97 -19.47 -1.27 -4.48
C ASP A 97 -18.59 -1.41 -3.23
N ALA A 98 -17.32 -0.98 -3.31
CA ALA A 98 -16.41 -0.92 -2.17
C ALA A 98 -16.95 -0.01 -1.04
N ARG A 99 -17.53 1.14 -1.38
CA ARG A 99 -18.16 2.04 -0.39
C ARG A 99 -19.36 1.39 0.27
N GLN A 100 -20.15 0.62 -0.47
CA GLN A 100 -21.29 -0.09 0.09
C GLN A 100 -20.85 -1.18 1.07
N GLU A 101 -19.85 -1.99 0.71
CA GLU A 101 -19.29 -3.01 1.61
C GLU A 101 -18.63 -2.37 2.84
N PHE A 102 -17.93 -1.24 2.67
CA PHE A 102 -17.39 -0.47 3.78
C PHE A 102 -18.49 0.00 4.75
N GLN A 103 -19.61 0.50 4.24
CA GLN A 103 -20.75 0.92 5.07
C GLN A 103 -21.42 -0.24 5.81
N ARG A 104 -21.38 -1.45 5.23
CA ARG A 104 -21.89 -2.68 5.86
C ARG A 104 -20.95 -3.23 6.94
N GLY A 105 -19.72 -2.70 7.04
CA GLY A 105 -18.68 -3.23 7.93
C GLY A 105 -17.90 -4.41 7.33
N ASN A 106 -18.13 -4.75 6.06
CA ASN A 106 -17.46 -5.84 5.35
C ASN A 106 -16.13 -5.35 4.76
N PHE A 107 -15.20 -4.97 5.63
CA PHE A 107 -13.97 -4.30 5.25
C PHE A 107 -13.03 -5.17 4.40
N THR A 108 -12.99 -6.48 4.62
CA THR A 108 -12.20 -7.40 3.78
C THR A 108 -12.68 -7.40 2.33
N ASP A 109 -14.00 -7.47 2.11
CA ASP A 109 -14.59 -7.41 0.77
C ASP A 109 -14.41 -6.02 0.15
N ALA A 110 -14.59 -4.96 0.94
CA ALA A 110 -14.34 -3.60 0.48
C ALA A 110 -12.88 -3.41 0.01
N LEU A 111 -11.89 -3.93 0.76
CA LEU A 111 -10.48 -3.86 0.37
C LEU A 111 -10.17 -4.68 -0.88
N ARG A 112 -10.78 -5.86 -1.03
CA ARG A 112 -10.64 -6.67 -2.25
C ARG A 112 -11.12 -5.88 -3.47
N ILE A 113 -12.31 -5.28 -3.39
CA ILE A 113 -12.90 -4.49 -4.49
C ILE A 113 -12.04 -3.25 -4.81
N VAL A 114 -11.51 -2.56 -3.78
CA VAL A 114 -10.57 -1.45 -3.99
C VAL A 114 -9.31 -1.92 -4.70
N GLY A 115 -8.76 -3.08 -4.32
CA GLY A 115 -7.60 -3.67 -4.99
C GLY A 115 -7.89 -3.96 -6.48
N GLU A 116 -9.05 -4.52 -6.80
CA GLU A 116 -9.50 -4.75 -8.19
C GLU A 116 -9.57 -3.44 -8.98
N ALA A 117 -10.15 -2.39 -8.40
CA ALA A 117 -10.22 -1.08 -9.02
C ALA A 117 -8.82 -0.46 -9.26
N MET A 118 -7.90 -0.61 -8.31
CA MET A 118 -6.52 -0.10 -8.43
C MET A 118 -5.72 -0.80 -9.55
N VAL A 119 -5.96 -2.10 -9.78
CA VAL A 119 -5.31 -2.84 -10.88
C VAL A 119 -5.77 -2.30 -12.25
N LEU A 120 -7.03 -1.88 -12.36
CA LEU A 120 -7.58 -1.27 -13.58
C LEU A 120 -7.07 0.15 -13.83
N THR A 121 -6.54 0.84 -12.82
CA THR A 121 -6.06 2.22 -12.90
C THR A 121 -4.59 2.39 -12.48
N PRO A 122 -3.61 1.94 -13.29
CA PRO A 122 -2.21 2.17 -12.97
C PRO A 122 -1.84 3.65 -13.12
N ASP A 123 -1.41 4.26 -12.01
CA ASP A 123 -0.69 5.55 -11.76
C ASP A 123 -1.09 6.86 -12.46
N VAL A 124 -1.97 6.86 -13.47
CA VAL A 124 -2.30 8.06 -14.29
C VAL A 124 -3.80 8.38 -14.28
N ASN A 125 -4.60 7.70 -13.45
CA ASN A 125 -6.05 7.89 -13.42
C ASN A 125 -6.48 8.89 -12.33
N GLU A 126 -7.43 9.77 -12.66
CA GLU A 126 -8.04 10.74 -11.75
C GLU A 126 -8.64 10.09 -10.49
N LEU A 127 -9.12 8.85 -10.59
CA LEU A 127 -9.73 8.10 -9.48
C LEU A 127 -8.71 7.48 -8.51
N GLN A 128 -7.41 7.52 -8.81
CA GLN A 128 -6.40 6.88 -7.98
C GLN A 128 -6.31 7.49 -6.57
N GLY A 129 -6.37 8.82 -6.47
CA GLY A 129 -6.35 9.51 -5.17
C GLY A 129 -7.58 9.19 -4.32
N GLU A 130 -8.73 9.04 -4.95
CA GLU A 130 -9.96 8.61 -4.28
C GLU A 130 -9.85 7.17 -3.77
N LEU A 131 -9.32 6.26 -4.59
CA LEU A 131 -9.09 4.86 -4.22
C LEU A 131 -8.10 4.74 -3.05
N GLN A 132 -6.98 5.45 -3.09
CA GLN A 132 -6.01 5.46 -1.98
C GLN A 132 -6.61 6.01 -0.69
N THR A 133 -7.43 7.06 -0.79
CA THR A 133 -8.13 7.63 0.37
C THR A 133 -9.14 6.63 0.95
N LEU A 134 -9.91 5.96 0.08
CA LEU A 134 -10.87 4.94 0.49
C LEU A 134 -10.16 3.73 1.13
N GLU A 135 -9.07 3.24 0.52
CA GLU A 135 -8.26 2.14 1.05
C GLU A 135 -7.74 2.44 2.46
N ARG A 136 -7.14 3.63 2.66
CA ARG A 136 -6.65 4.07 3.97
C ARG A 136 -7.76 4.10 5.02
N ARG A 137 -8.94 4.61 4.66
CA ARG A 137 -10.10 4.67 5.55
C ARG A 137 -10.61 3.27 5.93
N ILE A 138 -10.68 2.36 4.96
CA ILE A 138 -11.11 0.98 5.23
C ILE A 138 -10.10 0.27 6.13
N LYS A 139 -8.79 0.34 5.81
CA LYS A 139 -7.71 -0.25 6.63
C LYS A 139 -7.72 0.29 8.06
N LEU A 140 -7.90 1.60 8.23
CA LEU A 140 -7.98 2.23 9.54
C LEU A 140 -9.13 1.63 10.38
N GLN A 141 -10.33 1.53 9.80
CA GLN A 141 -11.47 0.94 10.51
C GLN A 141 -11.28 -0.54 10.81
N GLN A 142 -10.73 -1.31 9.86
CA GLN A 142 -10.39 -2.72 10.08
C GLN A 142 -9.45 -2.89 11.27
N TYR A 143 -8.35 -2.12 11.33
CA TYR A 143 -7.42 -2.19 12.46
C TYR A 143 -8.07 -1.79 13.79
N ILE A 144 -8.97 -0.81 13.80
CA ILE A 144 -9.70 -0.46 15.03
C ILE A 144 -10.55 -1.63 15.50
N ILE A 145 -11.33 -2.26 14.62
CA ILE A 145 -12.19 -3.40 14.99
C ILE A 145 -11.36 -4.60 15.44
N ASP A 146 -10.31 -4.96 14.69
CA ASP A 146 -9.44 -6.09 15.05
C ASP A 146 -8.75 -5.86 16.40
N GLY A 147 -8.24 -4.64 16.63
CA GLY A 147 -7.60 -4.28 17.90
C GLY A 147 -8.57 -4.34 19.07
N LEU A 148 -9.82 -3.91 18.87
CA LEU A 148 -10.87 -4.00 19.89
C LEU A 148 -11.25 -5.46 20.19
N ALA A 149 -11.40 -6.30 19.16
CA ALA A 149 -11.66 -7.72 19.34
C ALA A 149 -10.53 -8.41 20.11
N LEU A 150 -9.27 -8.11 19.79
CA LEU A 150 -8.10 -8.64 20.51
C LEU A 150 -8.04 -8.16 21.97
N LEU A 151 -8.43 -6.90 22.23
CA LEU A 151 -8.57 -6.38 23.58
C LEU A 151 -9.61 -7.16 24.40
N GLU A 152 -10.77 -7.46 23.80
CA GLU A 152 -11.83 -8.24 24.45
C GLU A 152 -11.42 -9.69 24.71
N LEU A 153 -10.64 -10.28 23.80
CA LEU A 153 -10.06 -11.61 23.96
C LEU A 153 -8.89 -11.67 24.96
N GLY A 154 -8.43 -10.53 25.48
CA GLY A 154 -7.30 -10.45 26.40
C GLY A 154 -5.93 -10.65 25.75
N GLU A 155 -5.86 -10.62 24.41
CA GLU A 155 -4.64 -10.71 23.63
C GLU A 155 -3.98 -9.32 23.48
N TYR A 156 -3.65 -8.71 24.62
CA TYR A 156 -3.27 -7.30 24.70
C TYR A 156 -2.01 -6.95 23.88
N GLU A 157 -1.01 -7.84 23.83
CA GLU A 157 0.20 -7.62 23.04
C GLU A 157 -0.10 -7.59 21.53
N LYS A 158 -1.02 -8.44 21.04
CA LYS A 158 -1.43 -8.40 19.64
C LYS A 158 -2.27 -7.16 19.36
N ALA A 159 -3.15 -6.78 20.29
CA ALA A 159 -3.95 -5.56 20.18
C ALA A 159 -3.07 -4.32 20.04
N LEU A 160 -1.97 -4.21 20.81
CA LEU A 160 -1.00 -3.12 20.68
C LEU A 160 -0.44 -3.01 19.25
N GLY A 161 0.02 -4.13 18.68
CA GLY A 161 0.58 -4.13 17.32
C GLY A 161 -0.45 -3.74 16.26
N VAL A 162 -1.73 -4.07 16.45
CA VAL A 162 -2.79 -3.63 15.53
C VAL A 162 -3.10 -2.14 15.70
N PHE A 163 -3.18 -1.63 16.94
CA PHE A 163 -3.39 -0.20 17.17
C PHE A 163 -2.21 0.66 16.72
N GLU A 164 -0.98 0.15 16.73
CA GLU A 164 0.18 0.83 16.16
C GLU A 164 -0.01 1.07 14.66
N LYS A 165 -0.45 0.06 13.91
CA LYS A 165 -0.78 0.22 12.47
C LYS A 165 -1.93 1.20 12.25
N ALA A 166 -2.91 1.23 13.16
CA ALA A 166 -3.98 2.22 13.09
C ALA A 166 -3.46 3.65 13.35
N LEU A 167 -2.54 3.83 14.30
CA LEU A 167 -1.88 5.10 14.58
C LEU A 167 -0.89 5.54 13.49
N GLU A 168 -0.30 4.62 12.74
CA GLU A 168 0.48 4.97 11.54
C GLU A 168 -0.41 5.61 10.46
N LEU A 169 -1.67 5.16 10.35
CA LEU A 169 -2.64 5.71 9.40
C LEU A 169 -3.31 7.00 9.89
N ASP A 170 -3.60 7.12 11.18
CA ASP A 170 -4.09 8.35 11.83
C ASP A 170 -3.36 8.59 13.17
N PRO A 171 -2.21 9.28 13.15
CA PRO A 171 -1.43 9.58 14.35
C PRO A 171 -2.12 10.57 15.29
N THR A 172 -3.15 11.27 14.80
CA THR A 172 -3.84 12.33 15.55
C THR A 172 -5.04 11.82 16.31
N SER A 173 -5.56 10.64 15.98
CA SER A 173 -6.73 10.04 16.62
C SER A 173 -6.54 9.83 18.12
N GLN A 174 -7.30 10.59 18.91
CA GLN A 174 -7.30 10.44 20.36
C GLN A 174 -7.93 9.10 20.78
N THR A 175 -8.97 8.66 20.08
CA THR A 175 -9.66 7.40 20.35
C THR A 175 -8.75 6.19 20.18
N ILE A 176 -7.93 6.15 19.13
CA ILE A 176 -6.99 5.04 18.92
C ILE A 176 -5.89 5.07 20.00
N LYS A 177 -5.41 6.26 20.39
CA LYS A 177 -4.46 6.42 21.50
C LYS A 177 -5.03 5.90 22.83
N GLU A 178 -6.31 6.15 23.10
CA GLU A 178 -7.00 5.63 24.28
C GLU A 178 -7.04 4.10 24.28
N TYR A 179 -7.39 3.48 23.14
CA TYR A 179 -7.38 2.02 23.02
C TYR A 179 -5.98 1.42 23.15
N TYR A 180 -4.98 2.04 22.53
CA TYR A 180 -3.57 1.66 22.67
C TYR A 180 -3.12 1.73 24.13
N ASN A 181 -3.41 2.83 24.83
CA ASN A 181 -3.05 3.00 26.24
C ASN A 181 -3.77 1.99 27.13
N LYS A 182 -5.04 1.67 26.83
CA LYS A 182 -5.78 0.62 27.53
C LYS A 182 -5.12 -0.75 27.32
N ALA A 183 -4.74 -1.11 26.10
CA ALA A 183 -4.03 -2.35 25.81
C ALA A 183 -2.70 -2.40 26.56
N LYS A 184 -1.93 -1.31 26.51
CA LYS A 184 -0.63 -1.18 27.16
C LYS A 184 -0.72 -1.37 28.67
N LEU A 185 -1.68 -0.70 29.32
CA LEU A 185 -1.91 -0.84 30.76
C LEU A 185 -2.22 -2.29 31.14
N ASN A 186 -2.97 -3.02 30.33
CA ASN A 186 -3.27 -4.43 30.59
C ASN A 186 -2.04 -5.33 30.40
N VAL A 187 -1.20 -5.08 29.39
CA VAL A 187 0.11 -5.75 29.23
C VAL A 187 0.98 -5.51 30.46
N ASP A 188 1.13 -4.24 30.87
CA ASP A 188 1.97 -3.87 32.01
C ASP A 188 1.42 -4.50 33.30
N THR A 189 0.11 -4.43 33.55
CA THR A 189 -0.52 -5.05 34.73
C THR A 189 -0.30 -6.56 34.75
N LYS A 190 -0.38 -7.24 33.59
CA LYS A 190 -0.15 -8.68 33.47
C LYS A 190 1.32 -9.04 33.72
N ARG A 191 2.26 -8.22 33.25
CA ARG A 191 3.70 -8.38 33.49
C ARG A 191 4.08 -8.14 34.95
N GLU A 192 3.45 -7.17 35.59
CA GLU A 192 3.69 -6.82 36.99
C GLU A 192 3.01 -7.76 37.98
N ARG A 193 2.16 -8.67 37.51
CA ARG A 193 1.57 -9.70 38.36
C ARG A 193 2.63 -10.73 38.73
N MET A 194 2.94 -10.81 40.03
CA MET A 194 3.89 -11.79 40.55
C MET A 194 3.41 -13.23 40.29
N SER A 195 4.36 -14.12 40.00
CA SER A 195 4.10 -15.56 39.96
C SER A 195 3.77 -16.07 41.38
N PRO A 196 3.07 -17.21 41.55
CA PRO A 196 2.80 -17.77 42.87
C PRO A 196 4.08 -18.01 43.71
N ASP A 197 5.19 -18.35 43.06
CA ASP A 197 6.47 -18.55 43.75
C ASP A 197 7.09 -17.22 44.18
N ASP A 198 7.02 -16.19 43.32
CA ASP A 198 7.49 -14.85 43.65
C ASP A 198 6.60 -14.18 44.73
N GLU A 199 5.29 -14.47 44.76
CA GLU A 199 4.41 -14.08 45.86
C GLU A 199 4.82 -14.74 47.19
N ARG A 200 5.23 -16.01 47.18
CA ARG A 200 5.79 -16.67 48.38
C ARG A 200 7.09 -16.02 48.82
N GLN A 201 7.98 -15.68 47.89
CA GLN A 201 9.22 -14.95 48.21
C GLN A 201 8.93 -13.58 48.83
N HIS A 202 7.90 -12.89 48.34
CA HIS A 202 7.45 -11.63 48.93
C HIS A 202 6.97 -11.79 50.39
N LEU A 203 6.28 -12.89 50.71
CA LEU A 203 5.88 -13.21 52.09
C LEU A 203 7.08 -13.52 52.98
N VAL A 204 8.03 -14.32 52.50
CA VAL A 204 9.28 -14.62 53.22
C VAL A 204 10.06 -13.33 53.54
N ALA A 205 10.18 -12.42 52.57
CA ALA A 205 10.78 -11.11 52.80
C ALA A 205 10.04 -10.31 53.89
N THR A 206 8.71 -10.37 53.89
CA THR A 206 7.86 -9.73 54.90
C THR A 206 8.11 -10.32 56.30
N GLU A 207 8.26 -11.64 56.44
CA GLU A 207 8.61 -12.29 57.71
C GLU A 207 10.01 -11.88 58.21
N HIS A 208 10.99 -11.78 57.30
CA HIS A 208 12.32 -11.26 57.65
C HIS A 208 12.25 -9.82 58.15
N PHE A 209 11.44 -8.97 57.50
CA PHE A 209 11.22 -7.59 57.91
C PHE A 209 10.60 -7.51 59.32
N LEU A 210 9.54 -8.29 59.58
CA LEU A 210 8.87 -8.31 60.89
C LEU A 210 9.78 -8.85 62.01
N ALA A 211 10.69 -9.76 61.68
CA ALA A 211 11.71 -10.25 62.60
C ALA A 211 12.90 -9.28 62.79
N GLY A 212 12.84 -8.06 62.24
CA GLY A 212 13.88 -7.04 62.35
C GLY A 212 15.11 -7.30 61.48
N ARG A 213 15.08 -8.32 60.60
CA ARG A 213 16.17 -8.68 59.68
C ARG A 213 16.04 -7.89 58.37
N TYR A 214 16.15 -6.58 58.47
CA TYR A 214 15.82 -5.66 57.38
C TYR A 214 16.70 -5.82 56.15
N GLU A 215 18.00 -6.10 56.31
CA GLU A 215 18.92 -6.29 55.18
C GLU A 215 18.52 -7.49 54.31
N LYS A 216 18.13 -8.60 54.95
CA LYS A 216 17.68 -9.82 54.25
C LYS A 216 16.35 -9.60 53.53
N ALA A 217 15.41 -8.87 54.17
CA ALA A 217 14.14 -8.52 53.55
C ALA A 217 14.34 -7.63 52.32
N LEU A 218 15.22 -6.62 52.44
CA LEU A 218 15.52 -5.70 51.36
C LEU A 218 16.18 -6.40 50.16
N GLU A 219 17.08 -7.36 50.39
CA GLU A 219 17.71 -8.15 49.33
C GLU A 219 16.67 -8.89 48.49
N ILE A 220 15.75 -9.61 49.13
CA ILE A 220 14.71 -10.38 48.45
C ILE A 220 13.77 -9.45 47.67
N TRP A 221 13.34 -8.33 48.27
CA TRP A 221 12.48 -7.38 47.56
C TRP A 221 13.19 -6.71 46.38
N LYS A 222 14.50 -6.44 46.44
CA LYS A 222 15.26 -5.93 45.30
C LYS A 222 15.30 -6.92 44.13
N GLN A 223 15.52 -8.21 44.42
CA GLN A 223 15.44 -9.26 43.38
C GLN A 223 14.04 -9.35 42.75
N LEU A 224 12.99 -9.17 43.55
CA LEU A 224 11.62 -9.09 43.04
C LEU A 224 11.40 -7.83 42.20
N ALA A 225 11.99 -6.69 42.57
CA ALA A 225 11.88 -5.45 41.80
C ALA A 225 12.59 -5.53 40.43
N ASP A 226 13.65 -6.32 40.29
CA ASP A 226 14.28 -6.56 38.99
C ASP A 226 13.32 -7.26 37.99
N LYS A 227 12.43 -8.13 38.51
CA LYS A 227 11.39 -8.81 37.73
C LYS A 227 10.11 -7.98 37.56
N TYR A 228 9.77 -7.22 38.60
CA TYR A 228 8.51 -6.48 38.74
C TYR A 228 8.80 -5.00 39.07
N PRO A 229 9.41 -4.26 38.13
CA PRO A 229 9.99 -2.95 38.40
C PRO A 229 8.96 -1.90 38.77
N THR A 230 7.70 -2.04 38.34
CA THR A 230 6.63 -1.07 38.66
C THR A 230 5.58 -1.61 39.62
N ASN A 231 5.74 -2.85 40.13
CA ASN A 231 4.83 -3.43 41.10
C ASN A 231 4.85 -2.66 42.42
N LYS A 232 3.73 -2.00 42.73
CA LYS A 232 3.58 -1.15 43.92
C LYS A 232 3.89 -1.87 45.24
N LYS A 233 3.46 -3.13 45.40
CA LYS A 233 3.70 -3.89 46.65
C LYS A 233 5.20 -4.05 46.91
N VAL A 234 5.96 -4.37 45.87
CA VAL A 234 7.41 -4.54 45.97
C VAL A 234 8.09 -3.19 46.22
N GLN A 235 7.73 -2.15 45.46
CA GLN A 235 8.32 -0.82 45.60
C GLN A 235 8.05 -0.18 46.96
N ASP A 236 6.82 -0.28 47.48
CA ASP A 236 6.45 0.25 48.79
C ASP A 236 7.18 -0.49 49.93
N ALA A 237 7.35 -1.81 49.78
CA ALA A 237 8.07 -2.64 50.74
C ALA A 237 9.56 -2.29 50.80
N ILE A 238 10.21 -2.09 49.63
CA ILE A 238 11.60 -1.61 49.55
C ILE A 238 11.74 -0.28 50.26
N LYS A 239 10.92 0.71 49.88
CA LYS A 239 10.99 2.07 50.44
C LYS A 239 10.84 2.06 51.98
N THR A 240 9.83 1.35 52.46
CA THR A 240 9.57 1.23 53.90
C THR A 240 10.76 0.59 54.64
N THR A 241 11.41 -0.38 54.01
CA THR A 241 12.55 -1.11 54.61
C THR A 241 13.81 -0.27 54.64
N GLU A 242 14.10 0.47 53.58
CA GLU A 242 15.21 1.42 53.55
C GLU A 242 15.05 2.50 54.63
N ASP A 243 13.83 3.02 54.81
CA ASP A 243 13.54 3.98 55.87
C ASP A 243 13.73 3.39 57.28
N ARG A 244 13.38 2.11 57.48
CA ARG A 244 13.63 1.43 58.76
C ARG A 244 15.11 1.25 59.04
N ILE A 245 15.88 0.77 58.07
CA ILE A 245 17.33 0.59 58.18
C ILE A 245 18.01 1.91 58.55
N ARG A 246 17.59 3.03 57.93
CA ARG A 246 18.12 4.37 58.25
C ARG A 246 17.83 4.82 59.67
N ARG A 247 16.71 4.38 60.26
CA ARG A 247 16.30 4.76 61.63
C ARG A 247 16.90 3.86 62.71
N THR A 248 17.35 2.66 62.36
CA THR A 248 17.94 1.68 63.27
C THR A 248 19.46 1.65 63.23
N LYS A 249 20.08 2.45 62.35
CA LYS A 249 21.52 2.77 62.34
C LYS A 249 21.78 4.04 63.12
#